data_AF-A0A972YXT3-F1
#
_entry.id   AF-A0A972YXT3-F1
#
_cell.length_a   1.000
_cell.length_b   1.000
_cell.length_c   1.000
_cell.angle_alpha   90.00
_cell.angle_beta   90.00
_cell.angle_gamma   90.00
#
_symmetry.space_group_name_H-M   'P 1'
#
loop_
_entity.id
_entity.type
_entity.pdbx_description
1 polymer ?
#
loop_
_entity_poly.entity_id
_entity_poly.type
_entity_poly.pdbx_seq_one_letter_code
_entity_poly.pdbx_strand_id
1 'polypeptide(L)'
;MPFLQAVFCLEGFDDRSRFLASSMFALLGFIFCSVIFSGYLVVSFALLLILTTVLICSTKRRLHDAKLNKNWQLVPAGLFLFTGILSLIIESSSSFYLLILPALSSALLLTYPSKSKKHQDKYILGYYGPVDLSIYQQEAVGMTTHNQRIEPTLVATGISEQLYINENVAEQNSAQNYHSDEVTDSKQVDIGELIRLKFLSNRKLQLGVIA
;
A
#
# COMPACT_ATOMS: atom_id res chain seq x y z
N MET A 1 -16.02 8.75 7.31
CA MET A 1 -14.83 8.15 7.97
C MET A 1 -13.73 8.01 6.92
N PRO A 2 -12.61 8.74 7.05
CA PRO A 2 -11.50 8.70 6.09
C PRO A 2 -10.95 7.27 5.92
N PHE A 3 -11.04 6.43 6.95
CA PHE A 3 -10.63 5.02 6.92
C PHE A 3 -11.40 4.20 5.89
N LEU A 4 -12.74 4.28 5.85
CA LEU A 4 -13.55 3.58 4.85
C LEU A 4 -13.21 4.09 3.44
N GLN A 5 -12.96 5.39 3.32
CA GLN A 5 -12.57 5.99 2.05
C GLN A 5 -11.18 5.51 1.60
N ALA A 6 -10.22 5.34 2.50
CA ALA A 6 -8.92 4.75 2.22
C ALA A 6 -8.97 3.24 1.90
N VAL A 7 -9.85 2.50 2.56
CA VAL A 7 -10.06 1.06 2.34
C VAL A 7 -10.72 0.78 1.00
N PHE A 8 -11.69 1.60 0.58
CA PHE A 8 -12.44 1.42 -0.68
C PHE A 8 -11.95 2.31 -1.84
N CYS A 9 -10.95 3.17 -1.64
CA CYS A 9 -10.50 4.07 -2.71
C CYS A 9 -10.05 3.28 -3.94
N LEU A 10 -10.74 3.51 -5.06
CA LEU A 10 -10.49 2.86 -6.35
C LEU A 10 -9.28 3.45 -7.09
N GLU A 11 -8.84 4.65 -6.68
CA GLU A 11 -7.70 5.39 -7.24
C GLU A 11 -6.50 5.45 -6.27
N GLY A 12 -6.63 4.82 -5.10
CA GLY A 12 -5.58 4.76 -4.11
C GLY A 12 -4.47 3.78 -4.47
N PHE A 13 -3.31 4.01 -3.86
CA PHE A 13 -2.14 3.15 -3.95
C PHE A 13 -2.22 2.02 -2.89
N ASP A 14 -1.67 0.84 -3.20
CA ASP A 14 -1.62 -0.30 -2.27
C ASP A 14 -0.16 -0.74 -2.07
N ASP A 15 0.33 -0.63 -0.84
CA ASP A 15 1.64 -1.17 -0.47
C ASP A 15 1.62 -2.70 -0.52
N ARG A 16 2.80 -3.29 -0.76
CA ARG A 16 2.96 -4.76 -0.71
C ARG A 16 2.45 -5.37 0.59
N SER A 17 2.74 -4.74 1.72
CA SER A 17 2.31 -5.19 3.04
C SER A 17 0.79 -5.18 3.20
N ARG A 18 0.12 -4.13 2.69
CA ARG A 18 -1.34 -3.99 2.73
C ARG A 18 -2.04 -5.00 1.83
N PHE A 19 -1.55 -5.17 0.60
CA PHE A 19 -2.04 -6.22 -0.30
C PHE A 19 -1.90 -7.61 0.34
N LEU A 20 -0.71 -7.93 0.89
CA LEU A 20 -0.47 -9.19 1.59
C LEU A 20 -1.41 -9.39 2.78
N ALA A 21 -1.60 -8.38 3.63
CA ALA A 21 -2.49 -8.45 4.79
C ALA A 21 -3.94 -8.71 4.36
N SER A 22 -4.43 -8.00 3.34
CA SER A 22 -5.79 -8.19 2.81
C SER A 22 -5.98 -9.57 2.16
N SER A 23 -4.98 -10.06 1.44
CA SER A 23 -4.95 -11.41 0.84
C SER A 23 -5.02 -12.49 1.92
N MET A 24 -4.18 -12.38 2.96
CA MET A 24 -4.16 -13.33 4.07
C MET A 24 -5.46 -13.29 4.87
N PHE A 25 -6.00 -12.10 5.11
CA PHE A 25 -7.29 -11.94 5.77
C PHE A 25 -8.42 -12.61 4.98
N ALA A 26 -8.47 -12.44 3.66
CA ALA A 26 -9.48 -13.08 2.82
C ALA A 26 -9.35 -14.62 2.80
N LEU A 27 -8.13 -15.13 2.63
CA LEU A 27 -7.87 -16.57 2.57
C LEU A 27 -8.14 -17.26 3.91
N LEU A 28 -7.50 -16.78 4.98
CA LEU A 28 -7.66 -17.37 6.32
C LEU A 28 -9.06 -17.11 6.86
N GLY A 29 -9.60 -15.90 6.65
CA GLY A 29 -10.95 -15.55 7.05
C GLY A 29 -11.99 -16.47 6.43
N PHE A 30 -11.85 -16.81 5.15
CA PHE A 30 -12.75 -17.78 4.51
C PHE A 30 -12.61 -19.18 5.12
N ILE A 31 -11.40 -19.67 5.35
CA ILE A 31 -11.19 -20.99 5.98
C ILE A 31 -11.86 -21.03 7.36
N PHE A 32 -11.55 -20.08 8.24
CA PHE A 32 -12.10 -20.04 9.59
C PHE A 32 -13.62 -19.90 9.57
N CYS A 33 -14.16 -18.97 8.80
CA CYS A 33 -15.60 -18.78 8.76
C CYS A 33 -16.33 -19.97 8.13
N SER A 34 -15.77 -20.59 7.09
CA SER A 34 -16.36 -21.78 6.47
C SER A 34 -16.42 -22.96 7.44
N VAL A 35 -15.40 -23.13 8.30
CA VAL A 35 -15.41 -24.14 9.36
C VAL A 35 -16.45 -23.82 10.44
N ILE A 36 -16.50 -22.57 10.92
CA ILE A 36 -17.45 -22.12 11.95
C ILE A 36 -18.90 -22.24 11.47
N PHE A 37 -19.17 -21.87 10.22
CA PHE A 37 -20.49 -21.87 9.60
C PHE A 37 -20.70 -23.09 8.68
N SER A 38 -20.04 -24.21 8.96
CA SER A 38 -20.09 -25.42 8.12
C SER A 38 -21.51 -25.95 7.89
N GLY A 39 -22.42 -25.78 8.86
CA GLY A 39 -23.83 -26.15 8.73
C GLY A 39 -24.70 -25.16 7.93
N TYR A 40 -24.16 -24.02 7.51
CA TYR A 40 -24.91 -22.94 6.85
C TYR A 40 -24.27 -22.56 5.51
N LEU A 41 -24.49 -23.39 4.48
CA LEU A 41 -23.93 -23.17 3.13
C LEU A 41 -24.18 -21.76 2.61
N VAL A 42 -25.40 -21.25 2.75
CA VAL A 42 -25.79 -19.90 2.29
C VAL A 42 -24.93 -18.81 2.95
N VAL A 43 -24.63 -18.95 4.24
CA VAL A 43 -23.81 -18.00 4.99
C VAL A 43 -22.36 -18.06 4.51
N SER A 44 -21.80 -19.27 4.39
CA SER A 44 -20.43 -19.48 3.88
C SER A 44 -20.26 -18.98 2.44
N PHE A 45 -21.27 -19.16 1.60
CA PHE A 45 -21.30 -18.64 0.24
C PHE A 45 -21.39 -17.11 0.21
N ALA A 46 -22.25 -16.50 1.02
CA ALA A 46 -22.33 -15.04 1.13
C ALA A 46 -21.01 -14.44 1.62
N LEU A 47 -20.36 -15.06 2.61
CA LEU A 47 -19.03 -14.68 3.08
C LEU A 47 -17.96 -14.80 1.99
N LEU A 48 -17.99 -15.86 1.19
CA LEU A 48 -17.09 -16.02 0.04
C LEU A 48 -17.23 -14.86 -0.94
N LEU A 49 -18.46 -14.44 -1.27
CA LEU A 49 -18.69 -13.30 -2.16
C LEU A 49 -18.13 -12.01 -1.57
N ILE A 50 -18.39 -11.74 -0.29
CA ILE A 50 -17.88 -10.54 0.40
C ILE A 50 -16.34 -10.53 0.37
N LEU A 51 -15.69 -11.61 0.78
CA LEU A 51 -14.22 -11.70 0.79
C LEU A 51 -13.62 -11.63 -0.62
N THR A 52 -14.32 -12.18 -1.62
CA THR A 52 -13.94 -12.03 -3.03
C THR A 52 -13.97 -10.56 -3.44
N THR A 53 -15.01 -9.80 -3.09
CA THR A 53 -15.07 -8.36 -3.43
C THR A 53 -13.94 -7.56 -2.79
N VAL A 54 -13.59 -7.87 -1.53
CA VAL A 54 -12.45 -7.26 -0.84
C VAL A 54 -11.15 -7.56 -1.60
N LEU A 55 -10.97 -8.79 -2.04
CA LEU A 55 -9.79 -9.21 -2.81
C LEU A 55 -9.75 -8.56 -4.20
N ILE A 56 -10.89 -8.37 -4.88
CA ILE A 56 -10.98 -7.63 -6.16
C ILE A 56 -10.54 -6.17 -5.97
N CYS A 57 -11.05 -5.50 -4.94
CA CYS A 57 -10.70 -4.12 -4.64
C CYS A 57 -9.19 -3.99 -4.35
N SER A 58 -8.66 -4.87 -3.51
CA SER A 58 -7.23 -4.90 -3.19
C SER A 58 -6.36 -5.18 -4.42
N THR A 59 -6.73 -6.18 -5.23
CA THR A 59 -6.02 -6.51 -6.47
C THR A 59 -6.06 -5.37 -7.47
N LYS A 60 -7.20 -4.66 -7.59
CA LYS A 60 -7.32 -3.48 -8.46
C LYS A 60 -6.32 -2.39 -8.09
N ARG A 61 -6.26 -2.04 -6.80
CA ARG A 61 -5.32 -1.02 -6.31
C ARG A 61 -3.87 -1.45 -6.52
N ARG A 62 -3.58 -2.72 -6.23
CA ARG A 62 -2.24 -3.30 -6.43
C ARG A 62 -1.80 -3.28 -7.89
N LEU A 63 -2.73 -3.56 -8.80
CA LEU A 63 -2.48 -3.55 -10.23
C LEU A 63 -2.24 -2.13 -10.77
N HIS A 64 -3.02 -1.17 -10.26
CA HIS A 64 -2.86 0.24 -10.55
C HIS A 64 -1.49 0.75 -10.09
N ASP A 65 -1.08 0.41 -8.86
CA ASP A 65 0.26 0.72 -8.33
C ASP A 65 1.39 0.10 -9.19
N ALA A 66 1.28 -1.19 -9.51
CA ALA A 66 2.27 -1.88 -10.34
C ALA A 66 2.25 -1.44 -11.82
N LYS A 67 1.30 -0.60 -12.24
CA LYS A 67 1.02 -0.23 -13.64
C LYS A 67 0.92 -1.46 -14.56
N LEU A 68 0.27 -2.52 -14.09
CA LEU A 68 0.04 -3.74 -14.86
C LEU A 68 -1.28 -3.66 -15.64
N ASN A 69 -1.42 -4.49 -16.67
CA ASN A 69 -2.65 -4.57 -17.46
C ASN A 69 -3.85 -5.02 -16.61
N LYS A 70 -4.98 -4.32 -16.74
CA LYS A 70 -6.28 -4.55 -16.09
C LYS A 70 -6.75 -6.02 -16.08
N ASN A 71 -6.37 -6.82 -17.07
CA ASN A 71 -6.77 -8.24 -17.16
C ASN A 71 -6.22 -9.11 -16.00
N TRP A 72 -5.09 -8.73 -15.41
CA TRP A 72 -4.50 -9.45 -14.27
C TRP A 72 -5.28 -9.23 -12.96
N GLN A 73 -6.18 -8.25 -12.90
CA GLN A 73 -7.01 -7.97 -11.73
C GLN A 73 -7.87 -9.16 -11.32
N LEU A 74 -8.34 -9.92 -12.31
CA LEU A 74 -9.33 -10.96 -12.10
C LEU A 74 -8.70 -12.32 -11.75
N VAL A 75 -7.39 -12.47 -11.88
CA VAL A 75 -6.72 -13.76 -11.69
C VAL A 75 -6.80 -14.23 -10.23
N PRO A 76 -6.26 -13.50 -9.23
CA PRO A 76 -6.30 -13.98 -7.84
C PRO A 76 -7.72 -14.03 -7.27
N ALA A 77 -8.56 -13.05 -7.59
CA ALA A 77 -9.94 -13.02 -7.12
C ALA A 77 -10.83 -14.08 -7.79
N GLY A 78 -10.68 -14.29 -9.10
CA GLY A 78 -11.41 -15.31 -9.84
C GLY A 78 -11.02 -16.71 -9.41
N LEU A 79 -9.72 -16.97 -9.21
CA LEU A 79 -9.23 -18.22 -8.64
C LEU A 79 -9.76 -18.43 -7.22
N PHE A 80 -9.81 -17.39 -6.39
CA PHE A 80 -10.34 -17.47 -5.04
C PHE A 80 -11.82 -17.82 -5.03
N LEU A 81 -12.63 -17.16 -5.86
CA LEU A 81 -14.05 -17.47 -5.99
C LEU A 81 -14.28 -18.89 -6.51
N PHE A 82 -13.59 -19.29 -7.57
CA PHE A 82 -13.72 -20.63 -8.17
C PHE A 82 -13.33 -21.74 -7.18
N THR A 83 -12.14 -21.63 -6.59
CA THR A 83 -11.64 -22.63 -5.63
C THR A 83 -12.44 -22.61 -4.33
N GLY A 84 -12.95 -21.46 -3.89
CA GLY A 84 -13.83 -21.32 -2.74
C GLY A 84 -15.18 -22.02 -2.96
N ILE A 85 -15.81 -21.83 -4.12
CA ILE A 85 -17.06 -22.54 -4.48
C ILE A 85 -16.81 -24.05 -4.50
N LEU A 86 -15.73 -24.48 -5.15
CA LEU A 86 -15.39 -25.90 -5.22
C LEU A 86 -15.12 -26.49 -3.82
N SER A 87 -14.51 -25.71 -2.93
CA SER A 87 -14.27 -26.11 -1.54
C SER A 87 -15.57 -26.31 -0.76
N LEU A 88 -16.58 -25.47 -1.00
CA LEU A 88 -17.91 -25.59 -0.39
C LEU A 88 -18.69 -26.81 -0.91
N ILE A 89 -18.55 -27.17 -2.19
CA ILE A 89 -19.26 -28.32 -2.79
C ILE A 89 -18.66 -29.66 -2.33
N ILE A 90 -17.34 -29.73 -2.19
CA ILE A 90 -16.64 -30.98 -1.84
C ILE A 90 -16.85 -31.37 -0.36
N GLU A 91 -17.18 -30.40 0.51
CA GLU A 91 -17.46 -30.59 1.95
C GLU A 91 -16.40 -31.43 2.70
N SER A 92 -15.16 -31.44 2.22
CA SER A 92 -14.02 -32.14 2.84
C SER A 92 -13.00 -31.13 3.36
N SER A 93 -12.39 -31.39 4.51
CA SER A 93 -11.30 -30.54 5.04
C SER A 93 -10.12 -30.43 4.06
N SER A 94 -9.90 -31.44 3.22
CA SER A 94 -8.86 -31.43 2.19
C SER A 94 -9.19 -30.49 1.03
N SER A 95 -10.45 -30.07 0.86
CA SER A 95 -10.83 -29.17 -0.23
C SER A 95 -10.19 -27.78 -0.09
N PHE A 96 -9.90 -27.33 1.14
CA PHE A 96 -9.22 -26.06 1.40
C PHE A 96 -7.81 -25.99 0.82
N TYR A 97 -7.15 -27.12 0.50
CA TYR A 97 -5.88 -27.09 -0.22
C TYR A 97 -5.98 -26.44 -1.60
N LEU A 98 -7.18 -26.40 -2.20
CA LEU A 98 -7.43 -25.69 -3.47
C LEU A 98 -7.13 -24.19 -3.35
N LEU A 99 -7.24 -23.61 -2.15
CA LEU A 99 -6.93 -22.19 -1.88
C LEU A 99 -5.43 -21.86 -2.00
N ILE A 100 -4.56 -22.86 -2.18
CA ILE A 100 -3.15 -22.58 -2.51
C ILE A 100 -3.00 -21.89 -3.87
N LEU A 101 -3.92 -22.16 -4.81
CA LEU A 101 -3.89 -21.58 -6.14
C LEU A 101 -4.13 -20.05 -6.15
N PRO A 102 -5.18 -19.51 -5.50
CA PRO A 102 -5.31 -18.06 -5.31
C PRO A 102 -4.20 -17.46 -4.44
N ALA A 103 -3.61 -18.22 -3.50
CA ALA A 103 -2.47 -17.75 -2.72
C ALA A 103 -1.21 -17.56 -3.59
N LEU A 104 -0.91 -18.51 -4.48
CA LEU A 104 0.23 -18.42 -5.39
C LEU A 104 0.08 -17.28 -6.40
N SER A 105 -1.10 -17.09 -6.96
CA SER A 105 -1.36 -15.95 -7.86
C SER A 105 -1.23 -14.61 -7.13
N SER A 106 -1.70 -14.50 -5.88
CA SER A 106 -1.50 -13.32 -5.03
C SER A 106 -0.01 -13.10 -4.73
N ALA A 107 0.73 -14.17 -4.41
CA ALA A 107 2.17 -14.10 -4.18
C ALA A 107 2.93 -13.61 -5.44
N LEU A 108 2.50 -14.02 -6.63
CA LEU A 108 3.05 -13.52 -7.89
C LEU A 108 2.84 -12.01 -8.05
N LEU A 109 1.64 -11.49 -7.73
CA LEU A 109 1.40 -10.04 -7.74
C LEU A 109 2.24 -9.27 -6.69
N LEU A 110 2.61 -9.92 -5.58
CA LEU A 110 3.47 -9.34 -4.56
C LEU A 110 4.90 -9.10 -5.07
N THR A 111 5.36 -9.90 -6.04
CA THR A 111 6.72 -9.78 -6.62
C THR A 111 6.92 -8.51 -7.47
N TYR A 112 5.84 -7.87 -7.91
CA TYR A 112 5.95 -6.66 -8.72
C TYR A 112 6.41 -5.46 -7.89
N PRO A 113 7.39 -4.67 -8.34
CA PRO A 113 7.76 -3.44 -7.67
C PRO A 113 6.61 -2.45 -7.70
N SER A 114 6.41 -1.75 -6.59
CA SER A 114 5.64 -0.51 -6.63
C SER A 114 6.48 0.55 -7.33
N LYS A 115 5.91 1.21 -8.34
CA LYS A 115 6.62 2.24 -9.12
C LYS A 115 6.51 3.65 -8.53
N SER A 116 5.88 3.80 -7.36
CA SER A 116 5.54 5.11 -6.82
C SER A 116 6.30 5.44 -5.53
N LYS A 117 7.64 5.35 -5.61
CA LYS A 117 8.52 6.01 -4.63
C LYS A 117 8.31 7.54 -4.63
N LYS A 118 7.96 8.13 -5.78
CA LYS A 118 7.77 9.58 -5.96
C LYS A 118 6.49 10.16 -5.31
N HIS A 119 5.54 9.31 -4.92
CA HIS A 119 4.31 9.74 -4.22
C HIS A 119 4.31 9.36 -2.74
N GLN A 120 5.35 8.67 -2.25
CA GLN A 120 5.46 8.32 -0.81
C GLN A 120 5.35 9.52 0.12
N ASP A 121 5.89 10.66 -0.32
CA ASP A 121 5.86 11.91 0.43
C ASP A 121 4.51 12.67 0.36
N LYS A 122 3.57 12.22 -0.49
CA LYS A 122 2.23 12.83 -0.65
C LYS A 122 1.11 11.99 -0.06
N TYR A 123 1.42 10.88 0.64
CA TYR A 123 0.39 10.06 1.25
C TYR A 123 -0.05 10.64 2.59
N ILE A 124 -1.36 10.67 2.79
CA ILE A 124 -1.96 10.96 4.07
C ILE A 124 -2.71 9.71 4.49
N LEU A 125 -2.24 9.06 5.56
CA LEU A 125 -2.82 7.81 6.06
C LEU A 125 -2.90 6.70 4.98
N GLY A 126 -1.93 6.66 4.05
CA GLY A 126 -1.89 5.68 2.96
C GLY A 126 -2.95 5.90 1.87
N TYR A 127 -3.56 7.09 1.82
CA TYR A 127 -4.44 7.53 0.74
C TYR A 127 -3.74 8.58 -0.14
N TYR A 128 -3.91 8.42 -1.45
CA TYR A 128 -3.61 9.43 -2.47
C TYR A 128 -4.73 9.37 -3.49
N GLY A 129 -5.62 10.35 -3.44
CA GLY A 129 -6.83 10.39 -4.24
C GLY A 129 -7.46 11.78 -4.18
N PRO A 130 -8.62 11.99 -4.80
CA PRO A 130 -9.21 13.32 -4.99
C PRO A 130 -9.66 14.01 -3.69
N VAL A 131 -9.75 13.28 -2.59
CA VAL A 131 -10.19 13.82 -1.31
C VAL A 131 -9.00 14.40 -0.56
N ASP A 132 -9.08 15.70 -0.30
CA ASP A 132 -8.06 16.36 0.51
C ASP A 132 -8.10 15.85 1.96
N LEU A 133 -7.00 15.29 2.40
CA LEU A 133 -6.78 14.83 3.78
C LEU A 133 -5.73 15.69 4.49
N SER A 134 -5.35 16.85 3.94
CA SER A 134 -4.38 17.80 4.52
C SER A 134 -4.68 18.13 5.99
N ILE A 135 -5.95 18.06 6.39
CA ILE A 135 -6.39 18.19 7.79
C ILE A 135 -5.72 17.21 8.77
N TYR A 136 -5.29 16.02 8.30
CA TYR A 136 -4.57 15.02 9.10
C TYR A 136 -3.05 15.16 9.02
N GLN A 137 -2.54 16.01 8.11
CA GLN A 137 -1.15 16.42 8.08
C GLN A 137 -0.85 17.55 9.05
N GLN A 138 -1.85 17.98 9.85
CA GLN A 138 -1.68 19.01 10.85
C GLN A 138 -0.38 18.75 11.60
N GLU A 139 0.54 19.70 11.42
CA GLU A 139 1.94 19.58 11.78
C GLU A 139 2.03 18.86 13.11
N ALA A 140 2.88 17.85 13.21
CA ALA A 140 3.55 17.65 14.48
C ALA A 140 4.23 18.99 14.74
N VAL A 141 3.50 19.94 15.35
CA VAL A 141 4.01 21.19 15.90
C VAL A 141 5.21 20.70 16.63
N GLY A 142 6.37 21.03 16.07
CA GLY A 142 7.62 20.42 16.47
C GLY A 142 7.60 20.47 17.98
N MET A 143 7.57 19.30 18.61
CA MET A 143 8.19 19.17 19.91
C MET A 143 9.66 19.45 19.58
N THR A 144 9.97 20.75 19.44
CA THR A 144 11.30 21.29 19.54
C THR A 144 11.81 20.60 20.79
N THR A 145 12.79 19.73 20.56
CA THR A 145 13.57 19.07 21.58
C THR A 145 13.54 19.92 22.85
N HIS A 146 12.93 19.37 23.91
CA HIS A 146 12.90 19.92 25.26
C HIS A 146 14.34 19.93 25.81
N ASN A 147 15.20 20.73 25.20
CA ASN A 147 16.61 20.90 25.49
C ASN A 147 17.15 22.21 24.90
N GLN A 148 16.29 23.22 24.73
CA GLN A 148 16.77 24.58 24.72
C GLN A 148 16.93 25.02 26.18
N ARG A 149 18.17 24.98 26.64
CA ARG A 149 18.58 25.58 27.91
C ARG A 149 18.35 27.08 27.79
N ILE A 150 17.30 27.58 28.43
CA ILE A 150 17.06 29.02 28.55
C ILE A 150 18.02 29.53 29.62
N GLU A 151 19.09 30.20 29.21
CA GLU A 151 19.95 30.94 30.14
C GLU A 151 19.17 32.17 30.65
N PRO A 152 19.10 32.41 31.98
CA PRO A 152 18.46 33.60 32.50
C PRO A 152 19.34 34.82 32.22
N THR A 153 18.94 35.64 31.25
CA THR A 153 19.53 36.97 31.05
C THR A 153 19.04 37.90 32.18
N LEU A 154 19.94 38.20 33.12
CA LEU A 154 19.75 39.25 34.12
C LEU A 154 19.73 40.62 33.43
N VAL A 155 18.54 41.15 33.18
CA VAL A 155 18.35 42.53 32.72
C VAL A 155 18.67 43.47 33.88
N ALA A 156 19.86 44.05 33.86
CA ALA A 156 20.15 45.25 34.64
C ALA A 156 19.41 46.42 34.00
N THR A 157 18.51 47.03 34.76
CA THR A 157 17.75 48.21 34.36
C THR A 157 18.70 49.36 34.01
N GLY A 158 18.73 49.73 32.74
CA GLY A 158 19.51 50.84 32.21
C GLY A 158 18.91 51.31 30.89
N ILE A 159 17.95 52.23 31.01
CA ILE A 159 17.21 53.00 30.01
C ILE A 159 17.98 53.26 28.69
N SER A 160 17.40 52.86 27.55
CA SER A 160 17.25 53.73 26.37
C SER A 160 16.22 53.15 25.40
N GLU A 161 15.18 53.94 25.15
CA GLU A 161 14.13 53.72 24.16
C GLU A 161 14.65 53.76 22.71
N GLN A 162 13.88 53.14 21.81
CA GLN A 162 13.88 53.27 20.34
C GLN A 162 15.08 52.61 19.63
N LEU A 163 14.95 51.96 18.47
CA LEU A 163 14.13 52.31 17.32
C LEU A 163 14.07 51.09 16.36
N TYR A 164 12.90 50.85 15.77
CA TYR A 164 12.72 49.99 14.59
C TYR A 164 13.49 50.60 13.41
N ILE A 165 14.56 49.97 12.92
CA ILE A 165 15.07 50.20 11.55
C ILE A 165 15.23 48.85 10.86
N ASN A 166 14.25 48.57 10.03
CA ASN A 166 14.36 47.78 8.82
C ASN A 166 15.26 48.55 7.80
N GLU A 167 15.79 47.81 6.82
CA GLU A 167 16.53 48.27 5.62
C GLU A 167 18.06 48.30 5.74
N ASN A 168 18.87 47.72 4.84
CA ASN A 168 18.57 47.09 3.54
C ASN A 168 19.83 46.40 2.96
N VAL A 169 19.58 45.35 2.16
CA VAL A 169 20.30 44.97 0.93
C VAL A 169 21.68 44.29 1.05
N ALA A 170 21.65 42.97 0.90
CA ALA A 170 22.37 42.33 -0.19
C ALA A 170 21.48 41.23 -0.79
N GLU A 171 20.94 41.53 -1.97
CA GLU A 171 20.32 40.57 -2.87
C GLU A 171 21.27 39.40 -3.11
N GLN A 172 20.83 38.18 -2.81
CA GLN A 172 21.14 37.06 -3.68
C GLN A 172 19.86 36.30 -3.97
N ASN A 173 19.25 36.73 -5.06
CA ASN A 173 18.44 35.89 -5.93
C ASN A 173 19.05 34.50 -6.02
N SER A 174 18.28 33.50 -5.62
CA SER A 174 18.37 32.17 -6.20
C SER A 174 16.95 31.66 -6.28
N ALA A 175 16.30 32.04 -7.37
CA ALA A 175 15.21 31.27 -7.95
C ALA A 175 15.57 29.78 -7.79
N GLN A 176 14.71 29.03 -7.10
CA GLN A 176 14.74 27.57 -7.20
C GLN A 176 14.37 27.23 -8.64
N ASN A 177 15.41 27.23 -9.48
CA ASN A 177 15.41 26.59 -10.76
C ASN A 177 14.91 25.17 -10.54
N TYR A 178 13.82 24.85 -11.24
CA TYR A 178 13.49 23.49 -11.64
C TYR A 178 14.67 22.95 -12.45
N HIS A 179 15.73 22.51 -11.76
CA HIS A 179 16.76 21.70 -12.38
C HIS A 179 16.20 20.29 -12.48
N SER A 180 15.85 19.94 -13.71
CA SER A 180 15.65 18.56 -14.12
C SER A 180 17.03 17.92 -14.19
N ASP A 181 17.58 17.53 -13.03
CA ASP A 181 18.81 16.76 -12.97
C ASP A 181 18.51 15.33 -12.53
N GLU A 182 18.73 14.46 -13.50
CA GLU A 182 19.18 13.07 -13.38
C GLU A 182 18.75 12.37 -12.10
N VAL A 183 17.64 11.65 -12.25
CA VAL A 183 17.40 10.42 -11.51
C VAL A 183 18.58 9.49 -11.81
N THR A 184 19.63 9.60 -11.00
CA THR A 184 20.56 8.49 -10.80
C THR A 184 19.73 7.43 -10.10
N ASP A 185 19.11 6.59 -10.93
CA ASP A 185 18.44 5.36 -10.55
C ASP A 185 19.50 4.48 -9.87
N SER A 186 19.72 4.73 -8.58
CA SER A 186 20.34 3.77 -7.71
C SER A 186 19.42 2.57 -7.77
N LYS A 187 19.77 1.61 -8.63
CA LYS A 187 19.14 0.30 -8.78
C LYS A 187 19.30 -0.44 -7.46
N GLN A 188 18.55 -0.01 -6.46
CA GLN A 188 18.29 -0.79 -5.26
C GLN A 188 17.46 -1.96 -5.76
N VAL A 189 18.16 -3.06 -6.01
CA VAL A 189 17.61 -4.24 -6.64
C VAL A 189 16.46 -4.75 -5.76
N ASP A 190 15.24 -4.65 -6.28
CA ASP A 190 14.04 -5.04 -5.54
C ASP A 190 14.03 -6.58 -5.41
N ILE A 191 14.03 -7.06 -4.17
CA ILE A 191 14.02 -8.49 -3.84
C ILE A 191 12.86 -9.21 -4.52
N GLY A 192 11.69 -8.58 -4.61
CA GLY A 192 10.52 -9.15 -5.29
C GLY A 192 10.76 -9.32 -6.79
N GLU A 193 11.41 -8.34 -7.41
CA GLU A 193 11.74 -8.41 -8.83
C GLU A 193 12.78 -9.48 -9.13
N LEU A 194 13.78 -9.66 -8.26
CA LEU A 194 14.75 -10.76 -8.37
C LEU A 194 14.08 -12.12 -8.30
N ILE A 195 13.14 -12.32 -7.38
CA ILE A 195 12.40 -13.58 -7.25
C ILE A 195 11.65 -13.86 -8.53
N ARG A 196 10.93 -12.87 -9.06
CA ARG A 196 10.19 -13.00 -10.32
C ARG A 196 11.13 -13.31 -11.49
N LEU A 197 12.23 -12.58 -11.63
CA LEU A 197 13.19 -12.79 -12.70
C LEU A 197 13.78 -14.19 -12.62
N LYS A 198 14.21 -14.65 -11.44
CA LYS A 198 14.78 -16.00 -11.27
C LYS A 198 13.77 -17.12 -11.52
N PHE A 199 12.50 -16.89 -11.17
CA PHE A 199 11.43 -17.86 -11.37
C PHE A 199 11.00 -17.93 -12.85
N LEU A 200 10.76 -16.77 -13.47
CA LEU A 200 10.30 -16.67 -14.87
C LEU A 200 11.43 -16.85 -15.89
N SER A 201 12.69 -16.54 -15.58
CA SER A 201 13.81 -16.75 -16.50
C SER A 201 14.25 -18.22 -16.58
N ASN A 202 13.76 -19.06 -15.67
CA ASN A 202 14.09 -20.47 -15.70
C ASN A 202 13.26 -21.16 -16.79
N ARG A 203 13.90 -21.40 -17.94
CA ARG A 203 13.29 -22.02 -19.14
C ARG A 203 12.59 -23.35 -18.85
N LYS A 204 13.04 -24.12 -17.84
CA LYS A 204 12.38 -25.37 -17.41
C LYS A 204 11.03 -25.13 -16.71
N LEU A 205 10.90 -24.05 -15.95
CA LEU A 205 9.65 -23.64 -15.31
C LEU A 205 8.68 -23.00 -16.32
N GLN A 206 9.20 -22.25 -17.30
CA GLN A 206 8.36 -21.71 -18.38
C GLN A 206 7.66 -22.82 -19.18
N LEU A 207 8.36 -23.92 -19.49
CA LEU A 207 7.74 -25.06 -20.16
C LEU A 207 6.67 -25.75 -19.31
N GLY A 208 6.82 -25.79 -17.97
CA GLY A 208 5.84 -26.40 -17.07
C GLY A 208 4.60 -25.55 -16.78
N VAL A 209 4.61 -24.26 -17.12
CA VAL A 209 3.44 -23.36 -17.01
C VAL A 209 2.65 -23.28 -18.33
N ILE A 210 3.30 -23.61 -19.45
CA ILE A 210 2.70 -23.59 -20.80
C ILE A 210 2.20 -24.99 -21.22
N ALA A 211 2.76 -26.07 -20.65
CA ALA A 211 2.31 -27.45 -20.85
C ALA A 211 1.17 -27.80 -19.89
#